data_AF-A0A812HUC8-F1
#
_entry.id   AF-A0A812HUC8-F1
#
_cell.length_a   1.000
_cell.length_b   1.000
_cell.length_c   1.000
_cell.angle_alpha   90.00
_cell.angle_beta   90.00
_cell.angle_gamma   90.00
#
_symmetry.space_group_name_H-M   'P 1'
#
loop_
_entity.id
_entity.type
_entity.pdbx_description
1 polymer ?
#
loop_
_entity_poly.entity_id
_entity_poly.type
_entity_poly.pdbx_seq_one_letter_code
_entity_poly.pdbx_strand_id
1 'polypeptide(L)'
;MEESSSSSNSSSSSSSSSRPAKKPRRAEQPERRLTRRLWHGVWATPSQDGLRRPSEVSKSDFAAILGRLLRETLGIMLMKYSIFQEEHASGERHYHFPVLSDRPVSSLGLEKALRQERIYAHFSSAHEYYFGVILYLSVPTEKKPTVDREPFLSDEHESIHDILANPPRGARRCDKDRALAFVGKPTSAASAMMSHHAFAKWVVESKLHSRKAVLAAAKSNESVFQYVCRYQSDLEQKIRFAWEIHDAPDEVAHDAMSNWDCVLAAREKPCVCHGRWVPLTEEMLRKQEVAFRGDVLQEKPSVAGMRAAHVKCLTEGFGAECYVKPVGVANSFPLQSIFDKRIMVLQDLRVDSLKLSFDALLVLLEGQALEVPLPRNHFAANKVYTGTAGCFATSGNKLRIPHCEAVKLNVLPAEQDAMMDARWQYFRFDHAFSAADIEKIEACASCYANWVSAGLPAVQRELGDEPPEEDEDEDLRWGL
;
A
#
# COMPACT_ATOMS: atom_id res chain seq x y z
N MET A 1 51.27 -43.82 0.89
CA MET A 1 51.56 -43.04 -0.31
C MET A 1 50.40 -43.26 -1.25
N GLU A 2 49.47 -42.32 -1.27
CA GLU A 2 48.69 -41.84 -2.42
C GLU A 2 47.67 -40.85 -1.86
N GLU A 3 47.78 -39.62 -2.37
CA GLU A 3 46.99 -38.46 -1.99
C GLU A 3 45.64 -38.52 -2.70
N SER A 4 44.56 -38.12 -2.02
CA SER A 4 43.48 -37.40 -2.68
C SER A 4 42.66 -36.63 -1.65
N SER A 5 42.67 -35.32 -1.88
CA SER A 5 42.07 -34.26 -1.10
C SER A 5 40.59 -34.10 -1.47
N SER A 6 39.70 -34.32 -0.51
CA SER A 6 38.29 -33.97 -0.62
C SER A 6 38.04 -32.55 -0.12
N SER A 7 37.60 -31.71 -1.03
CA SER A 7 37.16 -30.33 -0.85
C SER A 7 35.80 -30.27 -0.15
N SER A 8 35.70 -29.52 0.94
CA SER A 8 34.45 -29.15 1.59
C SER A 8 34.24 -27.63 1.41
N ASN A 9 33.23 -27.27 0.62
CA ASN A 9 32.74 -25.91 0.47
C ASN A 9 31.64 -25.64 1.52
N SER A 10 31.99 -24.90 2.55
CA SER A 10 31.04 -24.31 3.51
C SER A 10 30.83 -22.85 3.13
N SER A 11 29.80 -22.57 2.34
CA SER A 11 29.35 -21.20 2.05
C SER A 11 28.29 -20.78 3.05
N SER A 12 28.73 -20.09 4.10
CA SER A 12 27.90 -19.28 4.99
C SER A 12 27.76 -17.86 4.43
N SER A 13 26.63 -17.58 3.78
CA SER A 13 26.27 -16.23 3.34
C SER A 13 25.38 -15.56 4.39
N SER A 14 26.01 -14.80 5.28
CA SER A 14 25.39 -13.80 6.14
C SER A 14 25.01 -12.58 5.30
N SER A 15 23.70 -12.37 5.12
CA SER A 15 23.14 -11.21 4.43
C SER A 15 23.27 -9.96 5.30
N SER A 16 24.43 -9.31 5.20
CA SER A 16 24.64 -7.95 5.68
C SER A 16 23.96 -6.95 4.74
N SER A 17 23.06 -6.16 5.31
CA SER A 17 22.37 -5.04 4.66
C SER A 17 23.40 -3.99 4.18
N SER A 18 23.85 -4.11 2.93
CA SER A 18 24.66 -3.10 2.27
C SER A 18 23.76 -1.96 1.77
N ARG A 19 23.95 -0.77 2.35
CA ARG A 19 23.40 0.48 1.82
C ARG A 19 23.93 0.70 0.40
N PRO A 20 23.11 1.16 -0.56
CA PRO A 20 23.56 1.37 -1.93
C PRO A 20 24.68 2.41 -1.96
N ALA A 21 25.77 2.04 -2.64
CA ALA A 21 26.94 2.89 -2.84
C ALA A 21 26.52 4.22 -3.50
N LYS A 22 26.96 5.33 -2.90
CA LYS A 22 26.83 6.67 -3.49
C LYS A 22 27.46 6.66 -4.87
N LYS A 23 26.66 6.96 -5.90
CA LYS A 23 27.14 7.15 -7.27
C LYS A 23 28.34 8.11 -7.27
N PRO A 24 29.40 7.83 -8.05
CA PRO A 24 30.54 8.72 -8.17
C PRO A 24 30.05 10.09 -8.65
N ARG A 25 30.47 11.12 -7.91
CA ARG A 25 30.18 12.52 -8.16
C ARG A 25 30.69 12.84 -9.57
N ARG A 26 29.76 13.00 -10.51
CA ARG A 26 30.03 13.34 -11.92
C ARG A 26 30.99 14.53 -11.93
N ALA A 27 32.14 14.38 -12.57
CA ALA A 27 33.11 15.46 -12.74
C ALA A 27 32.39 16.73 -13.19
N GLU A 28 32.60 17.82 -12.45
CA GLU A 28 32.02 19.14 -12.70
C GLU A 28 32.36 19.54 -14.14
N GLN A 29 31.40 19.35 -15.05
CA GLN A 29 31.45 20.05 -16.32
C GLN A 29 31.53 21.54 -15.98
N PRO A 30 32.42 22.33 -16.61
CA PRO A 30 32.47 23.77 -16.38
C PRO A 30 31.06 24.29 -16.60
N GLU A 31 30.43 24.78 -15.52
CA GLU A 31 29.04 25.23 -15.54
C GLU A 31 28.87 26.10 -16.77
N ARG A 32 28.06 25.64 -17.75
CA ARG A 32 27.64 26.48 -18.86
C ARG A 32 26.97 27.68 -18.21
N ARG A 33 27.70 28.79 -18.14
CA ARG A 33 27.31 29.97 -17.38
C ARG A 33 25.92 30.39 -17.86
N LEU A 34 24.97 30.33 -16.95
CA LEU A 34 23.56 30.52 -17.25
C LEU A 34 23.36 31.93 -17.82
N THR A 35 22.76 32.03 -19.01
CA THR A 35 22.21 33.30 -19.50
C THR A 35 20.77 33.42 -19.03
N ARG A 36 20.40 34.56 -18.45
CA ARG A 36 19.06 34.79 -17.89
C ARG A 36 18.61 36.21 -18.13
N ARG A 37 17.30 36.40 -18.23
CA ARG A 37 16.68 37.73 -18.32
C ARG A 37 16.67 38.44 -16.97
N LEU A 38 16.60 37.66 -15.89
CA LEU A 38 16.52 38.12 -14.52
C LEU A 38 17.79 37.77 -13.76
N TRP A 39 18.37 38.79 -13.12
CA TRP A 39 19.46 38.64 -12.17
C TRP A 39 19.12 39.33 -10.86
N HIS A 40 19.45 38.70 -9.74
CA HIS A 40 19.40 39.32 -8.42
C HIS A 40 20.82 39.57 -7.94
N GLY A 41 21.28 40.81 -8.03
CA GLY A 41 22.56 41.23 -7.52
C GLY A 41 22.48 41.57 -6.03
N VAL A 42 23.55 41.26 -5.29
CA VAL A 42 23.73 41.64 -3.89
C VAL A 42 25.12 42.22 -3.72
N TRP A 43 25.19 43.50 -3.37
CA TRP A 43 26.42 44.14 -2.92
C TRP A 43 26.39 44.19 -1.39
N ALA A 44 27.10 43.24 -0.79
CA ALA A 44 27.35 43.17 0.64
C ALA A 44 28.73 43.76 0.95
N THR A 45 28.98 44.13 2.21
CA THR A 45 30.30 44.60 2.67
C THR A 45 31.35 43.53 2.41
N PRO A 46 32.31 43.74 1.49
CA PRO A 46 33.38 42.77 1.31
C PRO A 46 34.41 42.94 2.43
N SER A 47 34.98 41.83 2.88
CA SER A 47 36.15 41.79 3.77
C SER A 47 37.48 42.06 3.04
N GLN A 48 37.44 42.53 1.79
CA GLN A 48 38.61 42.72 0.94
C GLN A 48 39.05 44.19 0.91
N ASP A 49 40.35 44.42 1.11
CA ASP A 49 40.96 45.74 1.10
C ASP A 49 40.84 46.41 -0.28
N GLY A 50 40.50 47.70 -0.26
CA GLY A 50 40.43 48.53 -1.46
C GLY A 50 39.13 48.43 -2.26
N LEU A 51 38.08 47.78 -1.75
CA LEU A 51 36.74 47.85 -2.34
C LEU A 51 35.86 48.87 -1.59
N ARG A 52 34.93 49.49 -2.30
CA ARG A 52 33.91 50.36 -1.71
C ARG A 52 32.93 49.52 -0.88
N ARG A 53 32.43 50.11 0.20
CA ARG A 53 31.37 49.51 1.03
C ARG A 53 30.00 50.12 0.71
N PRO A 54 28.89 49.37 0.86
CA PRO A 54 27.56 49.93 0.69
C PRO A 54 27.24 51.12 1.61
N SER A 55 27.92 51.23 2.75
CA SER A 55 27.82 52.37 3.66
C SER A 55 28.47 53.67 3.14
N GLU A 56 29.42 53.56 2.19
CA GLU A 56 30.19 54.68 1.65
C GLU A 56 29.53 55.32 0.42
N VAL A 57 28.53 54.65 -0.16
CA VAL A 57 27.85 55.08 -1.38
C VAL A 57 26.36 55.14 -1.08
N SER A 58 25.74 56.30 -1.32
CA SER A 58 24.30 56.43 -1.12
C SER A 58 23.54 55.51 -2.10
N LYS A 59 22.32 55.12 -1.74
CA LYS A 59 21.46 54.30 -2.61
C LYS A 59 21.27 54.95 -3.99
N SER A 60 21.13 56.27 -4.04
CA SER A 60 20.99 57.06 -5.26
C SER A 60 22.29 57.11 -6.08
N ASP A 61 23.45 57.26 -5.44
CA ASP A 61 24.74 57.23 -6.14
C ASP A 61 25.01 55.84 -6.73
N PHE A 62 24.70 54.78 -5.97
CA PHE A 62 24.79 53.42 -6.48
C PHE A 62 23.83 53.18 -7.65
N ALA A 63 22.61 53.75 -7.59
CA ALA A 63 21.67 53.72 -8.69
C ALA A 63 22.19 54.39 -9.96
N ALA A 64 22.85 55.53 -9.82
CA ALA A 64 23.47 56.25 -10.93
C ALA A 64 24.62 55.43 -11.56
N ILE A 65 25.48 54.85 -10.72
CA ILE A 65 26.56 53.95 -11.16
C ILE A 65 25.97 52.74 -11.89
N LEU A 66 25.03 52.02 -11.27
CA LEU A 66 24.42 50.82 -11.83
C LEU A 66 23.69 51.12 -13.15
N GLY A 67 22.92 52.21 -13.21
CA GLY A 67 22.22 52.63 -14.42
C GLY A 67 23.15 52.95 -15.57
N ARG A 68 24.27 53.64 -15.30
CA ARG A 68 25.34 53.88 -16.30
C ARG A 68 25.93 52.56 -16.79
N LEU A 69 26.37 51.70 -15.88
CA LEU A 69 27.01 50.43 -16.22
C LEU A 69 26.08 49.49 -16.97
N LEU A 70 24.80 49.41 -16.62
CA LEU A 70 23.82 48.58 -17.34
C LEU A 70 23.67 49.03 -18.79
N ARG A 71 23.64 50.34 -19.05
CA ARG A 71 23.59 50.89 -20.42
C ARG A 71 24.87 50.59 -21.22
N GLU A 72 26.03 50.78 -20.60
CA GLU A 72 27.33 50.57 -21.26
C GLU A 72 27.66 49.10 -21.51
N THR A 73 27.36 48.22 -20.53
CA THR A 73 27.80 46.81 -20.57
C THR A 73 26.84 45.89 -21.28
N LEU A 74 25.53 46.11 -21.12
CA LEU A 74 24.55 45.19 -21.69
C LEU A 74 24.21 45.57 -23.12
N GLY A 75 24.36 46.84 -23.54
CA GLY A 75 24.02 47.29 -24.90
C GLY A 75 22.59 46.91 -25.31
N ILE A 76 21.70 46.82 -24.32
CA ILE A 76 20.39 46.20 -24.36
C ILE A 76 19.36 47.17 -23.82
N MET A 77 18.13 47.07 -24.31
CA MET A 77 16.97 47.71 -23.72
C MET A 77 16.69 47.09 -22.34
N LEU A 78 17.26 47.71 -21.31
CA LEU A 78 17.00 47.41 -19.92
C LEU A 78 15.51 47.65 -19.65
N MET A 79 14.78 46.62 -19.23
CA MET A 79 13.36 46.80 -18.95
C MET A 79 13.18 47.50 -17.60
N LYS A 80 13.78 46.95 -16.53
CA LYS A 80 13.55 47.41 -15.16
C LYS A 80 14.76 47.10 -14.29
N TYR A 81 15.09 48.00 -13.37
CA TYR A 81 15.91 47.67 -12.20
C TYR A 81 15.45 48.45 -10.99
N SER A 82 15.78 47.93 -9.82
CA SER A 82 15.52 48.59 -8.53
C SER A 82 16.67 48.33 -7.57
N ILE A 83 16.78 49.13 -6.52
CA ILE A 83 17.76 48.94 -5.45
C ILE A 83 17.04 49.03 -4.11
N PHE A 84 17.23 47.99 -3.31
CA PHE A 84 16.72 47.85 -1.96
C PHE A 84 17.89 47.86 -0.98
N GLN A 85 17.78 48.66 0.07
CA GLN A 85 18.70 48.69 1.19
C GLN A 85 18.23 47.73 2.29
N GLU A 86 19.05 46.74 2.61
CA GLU A 86 18.83 45.84 3.73
C GLU A 86 19.84 46.13 4.84
N GLU A 87 19.35 46.34 6.05
CA GLU A 87 20.16 46.52 7.25
C GLU A 87 20.08 45.26 8.11
N HIS A 88 21.23 44.63 8.32
CA HIS A 88 21.35 43.45 9.19
C HIS A 88 21.36 43.89 10.65
N ALA A 89 21.02 42.95 11.55
CA ALA A 89 21.12 43.18 12.98
C ALA A 89 22.55 43.54 13.44
N SER A 90 23.57 43.15 12.67
CA SER A 90 24.97 43.54 12.86
C SER A 90 25.26 45.01 12.58
N GLY A 91 24.30 45.76 12.00
CA GLY A 91 24.49 47.11 11.46
C GLY A 91 25.10 47.13 10.05
N GLU A 92 25.38 45.96 9.46
CA GLU A 92 25.88 45.87 8.09
C GLU A 92 24.77 46.20 7.09
N ARG A 93 25.12 47.02 6.10
CA ARG A 93 24.22 47.45 5.03
C ARG A 93 24.52 46.68 3.76
N HIS A 94 23.49 46.08 3.16
CA HIS A 94 23.56 45.46 1.84
C HIS A 94 22.67 46.20 0.85
N TYR A 95 23.11 46.28 -0.42
CA TYR A 95 22.24 46.66 -1.52
C TYR A 95 21.84 45.43 -2.33
N HIS A 96 20.55 45.16 -2.40
CA HIS A 96 19.96 44.17 -3.29
C HIS A 96 19.43 44.87 -4.52
N PHE A 97 19.83 44.41 -5.70
CA PHE A 97 19.47 45.06 -6.95
C PHE A 97 19.01 44.03 -8.00
N PRO A 98 17.69 43.78 -8.12
CA PRO A 98 17.18 42.98 -9.20
C PRO A 98 17.25 43.74 -10.53
N VAL A 99 17.67 43.04 -11.58
CA VAL A 99 17.81 43.55 -12.94
C VAL A 99 17.01 42.65 -13.88
N LEU A 100 16.10 43.25 -14.64
CA LEU A 100 15.32 42.58 -15.67
C LEU A 100 15.64 43.14 -17.06
N SER A 101 16.04 42.25 -17.95
CA SER A 101 16.38 42.53 -19.35
C SER A 101 15.35 41.93 -20.32
N ASP A 102 15.26 42.52 -21.51
CA ASP A 102 14.39 42.07 -22.60
C ASP A 102 14.82 40.69 -23.16
N ARG A 103 16.13 40.37 -23.15
CA ARG A 103 16.72 39.11 -23.61
C ARG A 103 17.68 38.51 -22.58
N PRO A 104 17.92 37.18 -22.62
CA PRO A 104 18.84 36.55 -21.66
C PRO A 104 20.27 37.09 -21.77
N VAL A 105 20.84 37.52 -20.65
CA VAL A 105 22.22 38.03 -20.55
C VAL A 105 23.04 37.27 -19.52
N SER A 106 24.36 37.27 -19.69
CA SER A 106 25.29 36.81 -18.65
C SER A 106 25.56 37.94 -17.65
N SER A 107 25.59 37.62 -16.36
CA SER A 107 25.97 38.58 -15.31
C SER A 107 27.45 39.00 -15.37
N LEU A 108 28.31 38.26 -16.07
CA LEU A 108 29.77 38.47 -16.04
C LEU A 108 30.20 39.85 -16.51
N GLY A 109 29.56 40.39 -17.55
CA GLY A 109 29.88 41.73 -18.06
C GLY A 109 29.64 42.80 -17.01
N LEU A 110 28.47 42.73 -16.37
CA LEU A 110 28.10 43.64 -15.29
C LEU A 110 28.97 43.44 -14.04
N GLU A 111 29.29 42.19 -13.69
CA GLU A 111 30.18 41.89 -12.56
C GLU A 111 31.58 42.49 -12.77
N LYS A 112 32.16 42.33 -13.97
CA LYS A 112 33.46 42.93 -14.30
C LYS A 112 33.42 44.46 -14.23
N ALA A 113 32.36 45.07 -14.73
CA ALA A 113 32.21 46.52 -14.72
C ALA A 113 32.01 47.08 -13.30
N LEU A 114 31.21 46.40 -12.46
CA LEU A 114 31.09 46.76 -11.05
C LEU A 114 32.44 46.65 -10.33
N ARG A 115 33.25 45.62 -10.61
CA ARG A 115 34.59 45.49 -10.04
C ARG A 115 35.52 46.64 -10.45
N GLN A 116 35.39 47.17 -11.67
CA GLN A 116 36.15 48.36 -12.11
C GLN A 116 35.78 49.61 -11.31
N GLU A 117 34.52 49.72 -10.88
CA GLU A 117 34.04 50.74 -9.92
C GLU A 117 34.39 50.43 -8.46
N ARG A 118 35.24 49.41 -8.22
CA ARG A 118 35.62 48.91 -6.89
C ARG A 118 34.42 48.39 -6.09
N ILE A 119 33.39 47.88 -6.76
CA ILE A 119 32.18 47.28 -6.17
C ILE A 119 32.20 45.77 -6.41
N TYR A 120 32.11 44.99 -5.34
CA TYR A 120 31.96 43.53 -5.45
C TYR A 120 30.52 43.12 -5.19
N ALA A 121 29.89 42.53 -6.19
CA ALA A 121 28.52 42.05 -6.09
C ALA A 121 28.42 40.56 -6.45
N HIS A 122 27.60 39.84 -5.68
CA HIS A 122 27.23 38.47 -5.96
C HIS A 122 25.91 38.42 -6.73
N PHE A 123 25.82 37.55 -7.74
CA PHE A 123 24.61 37.40 -8.56
C PHE A 123 23.95 36.04 -8.29
N SER A 124 22.68 36.06 -7.89
CA SER A 124 21.85 34.88 -7.68
C SER A 124 20.86 34.70 -8.83
N SER A 125 20.51 33.42 -9.07
CA SER A 125 19.48 32.99 -10.02
C SER A 125 18.35 32.20 -9.35
N ALA A 126 18.20 32.33 -8.03
CA ALA A 126 17.23 31.58 -7.23
C ALA A 126 15.76 31.90 -7.60
N HIS A 127 15.50 33.09 -8.13
CA HIS A 127 14.16 33.52 -8.51
C HIS A 127 13.90 33.32 -10.00
N GLU A 128 12.71 32.80 -10.31
CA GLU A 128 12.24 32.58 -11.68
C GLU A 128 11.57 33.83 -12.28
N TYR A 129 10.88 34.60 -11.43
CA TYR A 129 10.12 35.79 -11.82
C TYR A 129 10.64 37.04 -11.11
N TYR A 130 10.64 38.18 -11.78
CA TYR A 130 10.98 39.48 -11.18
C TYR A 130 10.07 39.77 -9.98
N PHE A 131 8.77 39.45 -10.12
CA PHE A 131 7.78 39.46 -9.03
C PHE A 131 8.27 38.73 -7.77
N GLY A 132 8.90 37.56 -7.91
CA GLY A 132 9.38 36.78 -6.77
C GLY A 132 10.52 37.47 -6.02
N VAL A 133 11.39 38.20 -6.74
CA VAL A 133 12.45 39.01 -6.11
C VAL A 133 11.85 40.22 -5.41
N ILE A 134 10.93 40.93 -6.06
CA ILE A 134 10.23 42.08 -5.47
C ILE A 134 9.47 41.68 -4.21
N LEU A 135 8.75 40.55 -4.24
CA LEU A 135 8.09 39.97 -3.08
C LEU A 135 9.07 39.68 -1.94
N TYR A 136 10.22 39.07 -2.25
CA TYR A 136 11.27 38.78 -1.28
C TYR A 136 11.86 40.04 -0.64
N LEU A 137 12.06 41.11 -1.42
CA LEU A 137 12.70 42.34 -0.95
C LEU A 137 11.74 43.31 -0.25
N SER A 138 10.45 43.27 -0.57
CA SER A 138 9.49 44.30 -0.17
C SER A 138 8.46 43.84 0.87
N VAL A 139 8.23 42.53 1.02
CA VAL A 139 7.21 42.02 1.94
C VAL A 139 7.86 41.40 3.17
N PRO A 140 7.61 41.96 4.38
CA PRO A 140 8.14 41.43 5.62
C PRO A 140 7.81 39.95 5.83
N THR A 141 8.71 39.24 6.50
CA THR A 141 8.53 37.86 6.96
C THR A 141 9.05 37.73 8.38
N GLU A 142 8.74 36.63 9.08
CA GLU A 142 9.30 36.36 10.41
C GLU A 142 10.84 36.43 10.44
N LYS A 143 11.50 35.99 9.36
CA LYS A 143 12.97 36.02 9.22
C LYS A 143 13.53 37.36 8.78
N LYS A 144 12.69 38.22 8.18
CA LYS A 144 13.05 39.54 7.66
C LYS A 144 11.90 40.52 7.95
N PRO A 145 11.77 40.97 9.21
CA PRO A 145 10.66 41.84 9.62
C PRO A 145 10.84 43.27 9.09
N THR A 146 12.08 43.69 8.84
CA THR A 146 12.42 45.01 8.32
C THR A 146 12.74 44.91 6.83
N VAL A 147 12.13 45.80 6.04
CA VAL A 147 12.30 45.90 4.58
C VAL A 147 12.51 47.37 4.19
N ASP A 148 13.15 47.61 3.05
CA ASP A 148 13.32 48.97 2.51
C ASP A 148 11.96 49.52 2.09
N ARG A 149 11.55 50.63 2.71
CA ARG A 149 10.27 51.30 2.41
C ARG A 149 10.35 52.23 1.22
N GLU A 150 11.56 52.67 0.87
CA GLU A 150 11.79 53.67 -0.18
C GLU A 150 12.84 53.16 -1.17
N PRO A 151 12.65 51.99 -1.80
CA PRO A 151 13.62 51.47 -2.76
C PRO A 151 13.78 52.44 -3.93
N PHE A 152 15.00 52.51 -4.49
CA PHE A 152 15.19 53.23 -5.74
C PHE A 152 14.58 52.41 -6.87
N LEU A 153 13.79 53.05 -7.73
CA LEU A 153 13.16 52.45 -8.91
C LEU A 153 13.64 53.18 -10.16
N SER A 154 13.97 52.47 -11.23
CA SER A 154 14.32 53.09 -12.52
C SER A 154 13.13 53.81 -13.17
N ASP A 155 13.38 54.74 -14.09
CA ASP A 155 12.36 55.64 -14.67
C ASP A 155 11.10 54.96 -15.24
N GLU A 156 11.20 53.73 -15.76
CA GLU A 156 10.06 52.94 -16.30
C GLU A 156 9.58 51.81 -15.37
N HIS A 157 10.03 51.80 -14.12
CA HIS A 157 9.70 50.76 -13.17
C HIS A 157 8.34 51.05 -12.50
N GLU A 158 7.38 50.15 -12.69
CA GLU A 158 6.07 50.18 -12.02
C GLU A 158 6.24 50.27 -10.49
N SER A 159 5.27 50.83 -9.78
CA SER A 159 5.35 50.85 -8.32
C SER A 159 5.45 49.42 -7.76
N ILE A 160 6.16 49.25 -6.65
CA ILE A 160 6.25 47.95 -5.97
C ILE A 160 4.86 47.39 -5.67
N HIS A 161 3.94 48.27 -5.27
CA HIS A 161 2.56 47.93 -5.01
C HIS A 161 1.87 47.34 -6.25
N ASP A 162 2.04 47.94 -7.43
CA ASP A 162 1.41 47.46 -8.67
C ASP A 162 1.94 46.11 -9.13
N ILE A 163 3.25 45.87 -8.97
CA ILE A 163 3.86 44.57 -9.26
C ILE A 163 3.26 43.49 -8.34
N LEU A 164 3.16 43.77 -7.04
CA LEU A 164 2.63 42.82 -6.07
C LEU A 164 1.11 42.61 -6.23
N ALA A 165 0.40 43.63 -6.68
CA ALA A 165 -1.04 43.60 -6.95
C ALA A 165 -1.43 42.79 -8.20
N ASN A 166 -0.45 42.46 -9.07
CA ASN A 166 -0.65 41.77 -10.34
C ASN A 166 0.34 40.58 -10.49
N PRO A 167 0.24 39.54 -9.65
CA PRO A 167 1.18 38.42 -9.71
C PRO A 167 1.09 37.64 -11.04
N PRO A 168 2.22 37.17 -11.59
CA PRO A 168 2.22 36.43 -12.85
C PRO A 168 1.51 35.08 -12.70
N ARG A 169 0.91 34.57 -13.79
CA ARG A 169 0.16 33.30 -13.78
C ARG A 169 1.00 32.12 -13.26
N GLY A 170 2.28 32.07 -13.58
CA GLY A 170 3.22 31.02 -13.15
C GLY A 170 3.74 31.13 -11.70
N ALA A 171 3.47 32.22 -10.98
CA ALA A 171 3.92 32.33 -9.59
C ALA A 171 3.25 31.30 -8.67
N ARG A 172 3.99 30.86 -7.65
CA ARG A 172 3.49 29.92 -6.63
C ARG A 172 2.29 30.52 -5.89
N ARG A 173 1.33 29.67 -5.53
CA ARG A 173 0.11 30.12 -4.82
C ARG A 173 0.43 30.86 -3.52
N CYS A 174 1.33 30.33 -2.70
CA CYS A 174 1.75 30.97 -1.45
C CYS A 174 2.33 32.39 -1.67
N ASP A 175 3.08 32.58 -2.76
CA ASP A 175 3.69 33.87 -3.10
C ASP A 175 2.62 34.87 -3.55
N LYS A 176 1.62 34.40 -4.32
CA LYS A 176 0.45 35.20 -4.71
C LYS A 176 -0.35 35.63 -3.50
N ASP A 177 -0.67 34.68 -2.63
CA ASP A 177 -1.47 34.94 -1.43
C ASP A 177 -0.76 35.93 -0.50
N ARG A 178 0.55 35.76 -0.30
CA ARG A 178 1.39 36.69 0.47
C ARG A 178 1.44 38.09 -0.15
N ALA A 179 1.61 38.19 -1.47
CA ALA A 179 1.64 39.47 -2.17
C ALA A 179 0.28 40.20 -2.07
N LEU A 180 -0.82 39.49 -2.31
CA LEU A 180 -2.18 40.04 -2.25
C LEU A 180 -2.55 40.49 -0.83
N ALA A 181 -2.20 39.70 0.18
CA ALA A 181 -2.37 40.08 1.58
C ALA A 181 -1.60 41.36 1.93
N PHE A 182 -0.35 41.49 1.45
CA PHE A 182 0.46 42.68 1.68
C PHE A 182 -0.12 43.94 1.05
N VAL A 183 -0.69 43.86 -0.16
CA VAL A 183 -1.34 45.00 -0.83
C VAL A 183 -2.80 45.23 -0.38
N GLY A 184 -3.27 44.48 0.64
CA GLY A 184 -4.63 44.61 1.16
C GLY A 184 -5.73 44.17 0.18
N LYS A 185 -5.38 43.43 -0.89
CA LYS A 185 -6.39 42.81 -1.74
C LYS A 185 -6.89 41.55 -1.05
N PRO A 186 -8.20 41.24 -1.14
CA PRO A 186 -8.67 39.94 -0.70
C PRO A 186 -7.86 38.88 -1.47
N THR A 187 -7.08 38.09 -0.75
CA THR A 187 -6.63 36.81 -1.28
C THR A 187 -7.91 36.13 -1.76
N SER A 188 -7.93 35.65 -3.02
CA SER A 188 -9.10 34.95 -3.54
C SER A 188 -9.50 33.95 -2.49
N ALA A 189 -10.55 34.27 -1.74
CA ALA A 189 -10.84 33.61 -0.49
C ALA A 189 -10.87 32.13 -0.82
N ALA A 190 -10.25 31.33 0.03
CA ALA A 190 -10.41 29.89 -0.03
C ALA A 190 -11.89 29.58 -0.28
N SER A 191 -12.24 29.27 -1.54
CA SER A 191 -13.33 28.33 -1.76
C SER A 191 -12.87 27.18 -0.91
N ALA A 192 -13.63 26.95 0.17
CA ALA A 192 -13.36 25.98 1.21
C ALA A 192 -13.54 24.60 0.61
N MET A 193 -12.73 24.30 -0.39
CA MET A 193 -12.67 23.01 -1.01
C MET A 193 -12.16 22.08 0.07
N MET A 194 -12.96 21.06 0.33
CA MET A 194 -12.65 20.08 1.34
C MET A 194 -11.26 19.48 1.10
N SER A 195 -10.51 19.24 2.17
CA SER A 195 -9.27 18.47 2.06
C SER A 195 -9.60 16.99 1.81
N HIS A 196 -8.62 16.22 1.31
CA HIS A 196 -8.79 14.76 1.18
C HIS A 196 -9.13 14.09 2.51
N HIS A 197 -8.50 14.54 3.60
CA HIS A 197 -8.75 14.03 4.95
C HIS A 197 -10.18 14.35 5.42
N ALA A 198 -10.62 15.60 5.26
CA ALA A 198 -11.98 15.99 5.63
C ALA A 198 -13.04 15.25 4.80
N PHE A 199 -12.77 15.00 3.51
CA PHE A 199 -13.65 14.20 2.67
C PHE A 199 -13.73 12.74 3.11
N ALA A 200 -12.60 12.10 3.39
CA ALA A 200 -12.56 10.72 3.88
C ALA A 200 -13.35 10.57 5.19
N LYS A 201 -13.13 11.48 6.14
CA LYS A 201 -13.86 11.52 7.41
C LYS A 201 -15.37 11.66 7.20
N TRP A 202 -15.79 12.58 6.35
CA TRP A 202 -17.21 12.80 6.04
C TRP A 202 -17.87 11.57 5.39
N VAL A 203 -17.17 10.88 4.48
CA VAL A 203 -17.65 9.65 3.83
C VAL A 203 -17.93 8.55 4.86
N VAL A 204 -17.00 8.33 5.78
CA VAL A 204 -17.08 7.29 6.82
C VAL A 204 -18.17 7.62 7.84
N GLU A 205 -18.19 8.84 8.38
CA GLU A 205 -19.20 9.27 9.37
C GLU A 205 -20.62 9.21 8.79
N SER A 206 -20.76 9.49 7.49
CA SER A 206 -22.04 9.42 6.77
C SER A 206 -22.38 8.03 6.23
N LYS A 207 -21.52 7.02 6.45
CA LYS A 207 -21.68 5.62 5.99
C LYS A 207 -21.91 5.48 4.48
N LEU A 208 -21.15 6.23 3.68
CA LEU A 208 -21.32 6.30 2.23
C LEU A 208 -20.37 5.33 1.51
N HIS A 209 -20.88 4.18 1.08
CA HIS A 209 -20.06 3.15 0.41
C HIS A 209 -20.06 3.22 -1.13
N SER A 210 -20.83 4.13 -1.75
CA SER A 210 -20.95 4.18 -3.20
C SER A 210 -20.91 5.59 -3.76
N ARG A 211 -20.46 5.71 -5.01
CA ARG A 211 -20.47 6.95 -5.79
C ARG A 211 -21.85 7.62 -5.79
N LYS A 212 -22.93 6.83 -5.96
CA LYS A 212 -24.31 7.34 -5.97
C LYS A 212 -24.71 7.92 -4.61
N ALA A 213 -24.37 7.24 -3.52
CA ALA A 213 -24.65 7.72 -2.16
C ALA A 213 -23.91 9.04 -1.86
N VAL A 214 -22.64 9.14 -2.25
CA VAL A 214 -21.85 10.38 -2.13
C VAL A 214 -22.44 11.52 -2.95
N LEU A 215 -22.81 11.29 -4.21
CA LEU A 215 -23.42 12.32 -5.05
C LEU A 215 -24.77 12.80 -4.51
N ALA A 216 -25.58 11.91 -3.94
CA ALA A 216 -26.85 12.27 -3.32
C ALA A 216 -26.63 13.15 -2.08
N ALA A 217 -25.69 12.77 -1.21
CA ALA A 217 -25.39 13.49 0.03
C ALA A 217 -24.60 14.79 -0.18
N ALA A 218 -23.85 14.92 -1.28
CA ALA A 218 -23.07 16.11 -1.58
C ALA A 218 -23.94 17.35 -1.88
N LYS A 219 -25.20 17.17 -2.31
CA LYS A 219 -26.11 18.27 -2.66
C LYS A 219 -26.38 19.25 -1.52
N SER A 220 -26.32 18.78 -0.27
CA SER A 220 -26.56 19.59 0.92
C SER A 220 -25.31 20.25 1.50
N ASN A 221 -24.13 20.04 0.90
CA ASN A 221 -22.87 20.59 1.39
C ASN A 221 -21.99 21.11 0.24
N GLU A 222 -21.92 22.43 0.10
CA GLU A 222 -21.20 23.12 -0.96
C GLU A 222 -19.71 22.72 -1.03
N SER A 223 -19.05 22.53 0.12
CA SER A 223 -17.64 22.13 0.16
C SER A 223 -17.40 20.70 -0.36
N VAL A 224 -18.34 19.79 -0.10
CA VAL A 224 -18.33 18.42 -0.64
C VAL A 224 -18.62 18.48 -2.13
N PHE A 225 -19.63 19.26 -2.53
CA PHE A 225 -20.02 19.40 -3.93
C PHE A 225 -18.85 19.89 -4.80
N GLN A 226 -18.13 20.94 -4.36
CA GLN A 226 -16.94 21.44 -5.05
C GLN A 226 -15.84 20.39 -5.14
N TYR A 227 -15.60 19.64 -4.06
CA TYR A 227 -14.61 18.55 -4.05
C TYR A 227 -14.99 17.44 -5.04
N VAL A 228 -16.25 17.02 -5.04
CA VAL A 228 -16.78 15.98 -5.92
C VAL A 228 -16.69 16.38 -7.39
N CYS A 229 -17.04 17.62 -7.73
CA CYS A 229 -16.90 18.14 -9.09
C CYS A 229 -15.45 18.14 -9.56
N ARG A 230 -14.50 18.47 -8.68
CA ARG A 230 -13.07 18.48 -9.01
C ARG A 230 -12.50 17.08 -9.23
N TYR A 231 -12.93 16.10 -8.44
CA TYR A 231 -12.39 14.73 -8.45
C TYR A 231 -13.36 13.71 -9.05
N GLN A 232 -14.19 14.13 -10.00
CA GLN A 232 -15.26 13.29 -10.55
C GLN A 232 -14.76 11.97 -11.18
N SER A 233 -13.58 11.97 -11.81
CA SER A 233 -12.98 10.77 -12.42
C SER A 233 -12.56 9.74 -11.37
N ASP A 234 -11.99 10.21 -10.26
CA ASP A 234 -11.30 9.36 -9.27
C ASP A 234 -12.13 9.16 -8.00
N LEU A 235 -13.38 9.63 -8.00
CA LEU A 235 -14.22 9.68 -6.81
C LEU A 235 -14.41 8.30 -6.16
N GLU A 236 -14.60 7.27 -6.97
CA GLU A 236 -14.81 5.90 -6.50
C GLU A 236 -13.57 5.33 -5.80
N GLN A 237 -12.38 5.58 -6.37
CA GLN A 237 -11.12 5.22 -5.73
C GLN A 237 -10.93 5.97 -4.40
N LYS A 238 -11.32 7.24 -4.33
CA LYS A 238 -11.23 8.03 -3.09
C LYS A 238 -12.19 7.56 -2.01
N ILE A 239 -13.40 7.12 -2.38
CA ILE A 239 -14.37 6.51 -1.45
C ILE A 239 -13.80 5.21 -0.91
N ARG A 240 -13.30 4.33 -1.80
CA ARG A 240 -12.69 3.07 -1.41
C ARG A 240 -11.51 3.27 -0.46
N PHE A 241 -10.59 4.17 -0.81
CA PHE A 241 -9.43 4.48 0.04
C PHE A 241 -9.81 5.06 1.41
N ALA A 242 -10.92 5.80 1.51
CA ALA A 242 -11.41 6.29 2.79
C ALA A 242 -11.84 5.14 3.73
N TRP A 243 -12.52 4.12 3.18
CA TRP A 243 -12.90 2.92 3.92
C TRP A 243 -11.68 2.04 4.23
N GLU A 244 -10.75 1.86 3.28
CA GLU A 244 -9.49 1.14 3.54
C GLU A 244 -8.71 1.75 4.71
N ILE A 245 -8.63 3.08 4.82
CA ILE A 245 -7.99 3.73 5.98
C ILE A 245 -8.78 3.50 7.28
N HIS A 246 -10.10 3.56 7.21
CA HIS A 246 -10.96 3.40 8.38
C HIS A 246 -10.92 1.97 8.92
N ASP A 247 -10.96 0.98 8.03
CA ASP A 247 -11.06 -0.43 8.35
C ASP A 247 -9.68 -1.06 8.61
N ALA A 248 -8.58 -0.42 8.15
CA ALA A 248 -7.21 -0.93 8.33
C ALA A 248 -6.84 -1.31 9.78
N PRO A 249 -7.19 -0.56 10.84
CA PRO A 249 -6.89 -0.99 12.21
C PRO A 249 -7.59 -2.30 12.58
N ASP A 250 -8.84 -2.46 12.17
CA ASP A 250 -9.63 -3.67 12.43
C ASP A 250 -9.12 -4.84 11.58
N GLU A 251 -8.76 -4.61 10.32
CA GLU A 251 -8.14 -5.60 9.44
C GLU A 251 -6.78 -6.07 9.99
N VAL A 252 -5.93 -5.15 10.46
CA VAL A 252 -4.64 -5.51 11.07
C VAL A 252 -4.84 -6.28 12.38
N ALA A 253 -5.81 -5.88 13.21
CA ALA A 253 -6.14 -6.60 14.43
C ALA A 253 -6.66 -8.02 14.09
N HIS A 254 -7.49 -8.14 13.06
CA HIS A 254 -8.01 -9.41 12.57
C HIS A 254 -6.89 -10.30 12.01
N ASP A 255 -5.99 -9.76 11.19
CA ASP A 255 -4.84 -10.45 10.61
C ASP A 255 -3.87 -10.98 11.67
N ALA A 256 -3.79 -10.31 12.82
CA ALA A 256 -3.02 -10.78 13.97
C ALA A 256 -3.71 -11.92 14.76
N MET A 257 -5.01 -12.16 14.58
CA MET A 257 -5.72 -13.24 15.24
C MET A 257 -5.21 -14.61 14.75
N SER A 258 -5.08 -15.58 15.65
CA SER A 258 -4.88 -16.96 15.24
C SER A 258 -6.18 -17.55 14.64
N ASN A 259 -6.09 -18.66 13.91
CA ASN A 259 -7.28 -19.38 13.45
C ASN A 259 -8.22 -19.77 14.61
N TRP A 260 -7.65 -20.06 15.78
CA TRP A 260 -8.43 -20.37 16.99
C TRP A 260 -9.15 -19.15 17.53
N ASP A 261 -8.50 -17.98 17.54
CA ASP A 261 -9.13 -16.73 17.97
C ASP A 261 -10.30 -16.37 17.04
N CYS A 262 -10.21 -16.63 15.74
CA CYS A 262 -11.33 -16.46 14.81
C CYS A 262 -12.52 -17.36 15.16
N VAL A 263 -12.27 -18.62 15.56
CA VAL A 263 -13.32 -19.53 16.05
C VAL A 263 -13.94 -18.99 17.34
N LEU A 264 -13.13 -18.53 18.29
CA LEU A 264 -13.63 -17.95 19.54
C LEU A 264 -14.45 -16.67 19.30
N ALA A 265 -14.05 -15.81 18.37
CA ALA A 265 -14.82 -14.62 18.02
C ALA A 265 -16.17 -14.97 17.37
N ALA A 266 -16.27 -16.09 16.64
CA ALA A 266 -17.54 -16.57 16.11
C ALA A 266 -18.54 -16.99 17.20
N ARG A 267 -18.07 -17.32 18.40
CA ARG A 267 -18.90 -17.65 19.58
C ARG A 267 -19.83 -16.49 19.96
N GLU A 268 -19.31 -15.27 19.89
CA GLU A 268 -20.01 -14.03 20.28
C GLU A 268 -21.07 -13.60 19.24
N LYS A 269 -21.10 -14.24 18.06
CA LYS A 269 -22.14 -13.97 17.05
C LYS A 269 -23.50 -14.50 17.52
N PRO A 270 -24.61 -13.85 17.13
CA PRO A 270 -25.95 -14.32 17.49
C PRO A 270 -26.22 -15.72 16.91
N CYS A 271 -26.85 -16.57 17.72
CA CYS A 271 -27.27 -17.91 17.30
C CYS A 271 -28.42 -17.80 16.29
N VAL A 272 -28.26 -18.41 15.11
CA VAL A 272 -29.29 -18.45 14.06
C VAL A 272 -30.10 -19.74 14.06
N CYS A 273 -29.57 -20.81 14.65
CA CYS A 273 -30.22 -22.13 14.67
C CYS A 273 -31.04 -22.41 15.94
N HIS A 274 -31.24 -21.42 16.80
CA HIS A 274 -31.92 -21.56 18.10
C HIS A 274 -31.40 -22.72 18.96
N GLY A 275 -30.07 -22.94 18.95
CA GLY A 275 -29.42 -24.01 19.73
C GLY A 275 -29.60 -25.43 19.18
N ARG A 276 -30.35 -25.63 18.09
CA ARG A 276 -30.64 -26.97 17.54
C ARG A 276 -29.45 -27.64 16.84
N TRP A 277 -28.44 -26.87 16.43
CA TRP A 277 -27.32 -27.37 15.63
C TRP A 277 -26.45 -28.39 16.36
N VAL A 278 -26.11 -28.13 17.63
CA VAL A 278 -25.22 -29.03 18.41
C VAL A 278 -25.87 -30.40 18.66
N PRO A 279 -27.09 -30.49 19.24
CA PRO A 279 -27.69 -31.79 19.53
C PRO A 279 -27.88 -32.66 18.28
N LEU A 280 -28.30 -32.05 17.16
CA LEU A 280 -28.46 -32.76 15.89
C LEU A 280 -27.13 -33.25 15.33
N THR A 281 -26.06 -32.46 15.45
CA THR A 281 -24.72 -32.86 14.99
C THR A 281 -24.17 -34.02 15.82
N GLU A 282 -24.31 -33.97 17.15
CA GLU A 282 -23.86 -35.05 18.05
C GLU A 282 -24.65 -36.34 17.83
N GLU A 283 -25.98 -36.26 17.68
CA GLU A 283 -26.81 -37.42 17.35
C GLU A 283 -26.39 -38.06 16.03
N MET A 284 -25.99 -37.24 15.06
CA MET A 284 -25.56 -37.73 13.77
C MET A 284 -24.21 -38.41 13.79
N LEU A 285 -23.24 -37.83 14.48
CA LEU A 285 -21.92 -38.43 14.67
C LEU A 285 -22.03 -39.77 15.40
N ARG A 286 -22.88 -39.84 16.44
CA ARG A 286 -23.17 -41.08 17.16
C ARG A 286 -23.72 -42.20 16.27
N LYS A 287 -24.57 -41.88 15.28
CA LYS A 287 -25.12 -42.87 14.33
C LYS A 287 -24.12 -43.33 13.26
N GLN A 288 -22.99 -42.66 13.14
CA GLN A 288 -21.94 -43.02 12.18
C GLN A 288 -20.90 -43.96 12.80
N GLU A 289 -21.13 -44.43 14.03
CA GLU A 289 -20.20 -45.22 14.86
C GLU A 289 -18.79 -44.60 14.98
N VAL A 290 -18.67 -43.31 14.68
CA VAL A 290 -17.51 -42.52 15.10
C VAL A 290 -17.61 -42.47 16.61
N ALA A 291 -16.77 -43.23 17.32
CA ALA A 291 -16.82 -43.43 18.76
C ALA A 291 -16.98 -42.10 19.54
N PHE A 292 -18.23 -41.75 19.82
CA PHE A 292 -18.70 -40.68 20.69
C PHE A 292 -20.00 -41.17 21.35
N ARG A 293 -19.93 -41.65 22.60
CA ARG A 293 -21.13 -42.02 23.40
C ARG A 293 -21.80 -40.76 23.96
N GLY A 294 -23.13 -40.66 24.18
CA GLY A 294 -24.17 -41.69 24.34
C GLY A 294 -25.62 -41.22 24.06
N ASP A 295 -26.59 -41.90 24.68
CA ASP A 295 -27.88 -42.37 24.15
C ASP A 295 -29.05 -41.40 23.80
N VAL A 296 -29.75 -41.80 22.71
CA VAL A 296 -31.18 -41.74 22.28
C VAL A 296 -32.05 -40.50 22.64
N LEU A 297 -32.57 -39.75 21.65
CA LEU A 297 -33.94 -39.87 21.09
C LEU A 297 -34.11 -39.09 19.76
N GLN A 298 -35.17 -39.46 19.02
CA GLN A 298 -35.43 -39.36 17.58
C GLN A 298 -35.58 -37.96 16.97
N GLU A 299 -34.82 -37.66 15.91
CA GLU A 299 -35.22 -37.33 14.52
C GLU A 299 -33.93 -37.00 13.72
N LYS A 300 -33.85 -37.34 12.43
CA LYS A 300 -32.55 -37.63 11.77
C LYS A 300 -32.20 -36.64 10.62
N PRO A 301 -30.95 -36.14 10.55
CA PRO A 301 -30.33 -35.57 9.33
C PRO A 301 -29.47 -36.56 8.47
N SER A 302 -28.94 -36.16 7.28
CA SER A 302 -28.02 -37.02 6.46
C SER A 302 -26.52 -36.71 6.62
N VAL A 303 -25.65 -37.66 6.23
CA VAL A 303 -24.18 -37.52 6.08
C VAL A 303 -23.81 -36.43 5.09
N ALA A 304 -24.51 -36.35 3.95
CA ALA A 304 -24.30 -35.27 2.98
C ALA A 304 -24.71 -33.92 3.58
N GLY A 305 -25.79 -33.89 4.37
CA GLY A 305 -26.23 -32.75 5.15
C GLY A 305 -25.22 -32.33 6.21
N MET A 306 -24.59 -33.26 6.92
CA MET A 306 -23.54 -32.98 7.91
C MET A 306 -22.26 -32.45 7.26
N ARG A 307 -21.78 -33.10 6.20
CA ARG A 307 -20.62 -32.61 5.44
C ARG A 307 -20.90 -31.20 4.94
N ALA A 308 -22.07 -30.97 4.35
CA ALA A 308 -22.50 -29.65 3.93
C ALA A 308 -22.63 -28.67 5.11
N ALA A 309 -23.12 -29.11 6.28
CA ALA A 309 -23.27 -28.28 7.47
C ALA A 309 -21.92 -27.90 8.10
N HIS A 310 -20.96 -28.82 8.21
CA HIS A 310 -19.59 -28.52 8.65
C HIS A 310 -18.89 -27.56 7.69
N VAL A 311 -18.96 -27.84 6.38
CA VAL A 311 -18.41 -26.95 5.36
C VAL A 311 -19.08 -25.58 5.45
N LYS A 312 -20.40 -25.53 5.59
CA LYS A 312 -21.16 -24.28 5.69
C LYS A 312 -20.83 -23.52 6.98
N CYS A 313 -20.70 -24.18 8.12
CA CYS A 313 -20.26 -23.57 9.39
C CYS A 313 -18.84 -23.01 9.29
N LEU A 314 -17.91 -23.74 8.68
CA LEU A 314 -16.54 -23.25 8.42
C LEU A 314 -16.56 -22.07 7.45
N THR A 315 -17.36 -22.15 6.39
CA THR A 315 -17.47 -21.08 5.38
C THR A 315 -18.13 -19.83 5.97
N GLU A 316 -19.16 -19.96 6.80
CA GLU A 316 -19.82 -18.83 7.47
C GLU A 316 -18.99 -18.28 8.63
N GLY A 317 -18.26 -19.14 9.33
CA GLY A 317 -17.36 -18.76 10.42
C GLY A 317 -16.20 -17.89 9.92
N PHE A 318 -15.54 -18.34 8.85
CA PHE A 318 -14.36 -17.71 8.26
C PHE A 318 -14.69 -16.77 7.08
N GLY A 319 -15.91 -16.81 6.56
CA GLY A 319 -16.40 -15.89 5.53
C GLY A 319 -15.49 -15.80 4.30
N ALA A 320 -15.04 -14.59 4.00
CA ALA A 320 -14.17 -14.30 2.87
C ALA A 320 -12.77 -14.95 2.97
N GLU A 321 -12.35 -15.38 4.17
CA GLU A 321 -11.07 -16.04 4.41
C GLU A 321 -11.12 -17.56 4.20
N CYS A 322 -12.29 -18.10 3.86
CA CYS A 322 -12.46 -19.49 3.50
C CYS A 322 -12.29 -19.67 1.99
N TYR A 323 -11.32 -20.49 1.59
CA TYR A 323 -11.25 -21.02 0.24
C TYR A 323 -12.20 -22.22 0.13
N VAL A 324 -13.21 -22.14 -0.73
CA VAL A 324 -14.08 -23.28 -1.05
C VAL A 324 -13.82 -23.68 -2.50
N LYS A 325 -13.41 -24.94 -2.70
CA LYS A 325 -13.26 -25.50 -4.06
C LYS A 325 -14.65 -25.55 -4.74
N PRO A 326 -14.84 -24.94 -5.92
CA PRO A 326 -16.10 -25.07 -6.65
C PRO A 326 -16.32 -26.51 -7.12
N VAL A 327 -17.50 -27.07 -6.82
CA VAL A 327 -17.89 -28.44 -7.21
C VAL A 327 -18.39 -28.45 -8.66
N GLY A 328 -17.94 -29.41 -9.46
CA GLY A 328 -18.49 -29.68 -10.80
C GLY A 328 -18.06 -28.72 -11.92
N VAL A 329 -17.25 -27.70 -11.62
CA VAL A 329 -16.72 -26.78 -12.64
C VAL A 329 -15.31 -27.22 -13.01
N ALA A 330 -15.11 -27.56 -14.29
CA ALA A 330 -13.77 -27.82 -14.84
C ALA A 330 -12.97 -26.50 -14.91
N ASN A 331 -12.44 -26.05 -13.76
CA ASN A 331 -11.63 -24.84 -13.67
C ASN A 331 -10.17 -25.17 -14.04
N SER A 332 -9.60 -24.40 -14.98
CA SER A 332 -8.18 -24.52 -15.33
C SER A 332 -7.23 -24.07 -14.23
N PHE A 333 -7.71 -23.26 -13.30
CA PHE A 333 -6.93 -22.69 -12.20
C PHE A 333 -7.70 -22.82 -10.88
N PRO A 334 -7.83 -24.04 -10.33
CA PRO A 334 -8.68 -24.29 -9.16
C PRO A 334 -8.23 -23.45 -7.96
N LEU A 335 -6.92 -23.35 -7.72
CA LEU A 335 -6.35 -22.66 -6.55
C LEU A 335 -6.16 -21.14 -6.71
N GLN A 336 -6.69 -20.52 -7.77
CA GLN A 336 -6.43 -19.09 -8.06
C GLN A 336 -6.82 -18.12 -6.92
N SER A 337 -7.77 -18.53 -6.07
CA SER A 337 -8.33 -17.72 -4.97
C SER A 337 -7.90 -18.21 -3.58
N ILE A 338 -6.86 -19.05 -3.50
CA ILE A 338 -6.32 -19.56 -2.21
C ILE A 338 -5.52 -18.50 -1.44
N PHE A 339 -5.08 -17.42 -2.11
CA PHE A 339 -4.29 -16.38 -1.47
C PHE A 339 -5.09 -15.66 -0.39
N ASP A 340 -4.41 -15.36 0.72
CA ASP A 340 -4.97 -14.66 1.87
C ASP A 340 -6.15 -15.41 2.52
N LYS A 341 -6.16 -16.74 2.39
CA LYS A 341 -7.16 -17.63 3.01
C LYS A 341 -6.56 -18.33 4.21
N ARG A 342 -7.35 -18.44 5.26
CA ARG A 342 -6.98 -19.10 6.53
C ARG A 342 -7.39 -20.56 6.57
N ILE A 343 -8.43 -20.91 5.82
CA ILE A 343 -8.96 -22.26 5.76
C ILE A 343 -9.28 -22.62 4.32
N MET A 344 -9.02 -23.88 3.98
CA MET A 344 -9.39 -24.51 2.74
C MET A 344 -10.43 -25.60 2.99
N VAL A 345 -11.54 -25.52 2.27
CA VAL A 345 -12.60 -26.51 2.28
C VAL A 345 -12.72 -27.14 0.89
N LEU A 346 -12.28 -28.40 0.81
CA LEU A 346 -12.13 -29.18 -0.40
C LEU A 346 -13.25 -30.21 -0.49
N GLN A 347 -14.37 -29.82 -1.10
CA GLN A 347 -15.49 -30.73 -1.32
C GLN A 347 -15.24 -31.71 -2.48
N ASP A 348 -15.58 -32.98 -2.27
CA ASP A 348 -15.37 -34.09 -3.22
C ASP A 348 -13.95 -34.05 -3.81
N LEU A 349 -12.95 -34.07 -2.92
CA LEU A 349 -11.54 -34.03 -3.27
C LEU A 349 -11.14 -35.36 -3.93
N ARG A 350 -10.58 -35.24 -5.12
CA ARG A 350 -9.92 -36.31 -5.86
C ARG A 350 -8.49 -35.85 -6.12
N VAL A 351 -7.56 -36.79 -6.35
CA VAL A 351 -6.15 -36.45 -6.60
C VAL A 351 -6.02 -35.37 -7.68
N ASP A 352 -6.71 -35.55 -8.81
CA ASP A 352 -6.63 -34.61 -9.95
C ASP A 352 -7.50 -33.35 -9.80
N SER A 353 -8.30 -33.23 -8.72
CA SER A 353 -9.25 -32.13 -8.54
C SER A 353 -8.59 -30.76 -8.49
N LEU A 354 -7.36 -30.69 -8.01
CA LEU A 354 -6.62 -29.43 -7.83
C LEU A 354 -5.61 -29.18 -8.95
N LYS A 355 -5.49 -30.08 -9.92
CA LYS A 355 -4.47 -30.03 -10.99
C LYS A 355 -3.05 -29.86 -10.44
N LEU A 356 -2.80 -30.46 -9.29
CA LEU A 356 -1.49 -30.57 -8.65
C LEU A 356 -0.97 -32.00 -8.85
N SER A 357 0.35 -32.17 -8.90
CA SER A 357 0.94 -33.50 -8.69
C SER A 357 0.73 -33.95 -7.24
N PHE A 358 0.87 -35.25 -6.99
CA PHE A 358 0.79 -35.81 -5.65
C PHE A 358 1.80 -35.16 -4.69
N ASP A 359 3.04 -34.95 -5.15
CA ASP A 359 4.08 -34.25 -4.39
C ASP A 359 3.69 -32.81 -4.04
N ALA A 360 3.13 -32.07 -5.01
CA ALA A 360 2.69 -30.70 -4.79
C ALA A 360 1.52 -30.61 -3.79
N LEU A 361 0.66 -31.64 -3.76
CA LEU A 361 -0.39 -31.76 -2.75
C LEU A 361 0.20 -32.05 -1.36
N LEU A 362 1.24 -32.89 -1.24
CA LEU A 362 1.93 -33.12 0.04
C LEU A 362 2.58 -31.82 0.56
N VAL A 363 3.28 -31.09 -0.31
CA VAL A 363 3.89 -29.77 0.00
C VAL A 363 2.83 -28.78 0.48
N LEU A 364 1.66 -28.74 -0.18
CA LEU A 364 0.53 -27.90 0.23
C LEU A 364 0.05 -28.23 1.65
N LEU A 365 -0.11 -29.51 1.96
CA LEU A 365 -0.62 -29.98 3.26
C LEU A 365 0.40 -29.79 4.39
N GLU A 366 1.69 -29.72 4.08
CA GLU A 366 2.76 -29.37 5.03
C GLU A 366 2.85 -27.86 5.30
N GLY A 367 2.09 -27.03 4.56
CA GLY A 367 2.19 -25.57 4.65
C GLY A 367 3.48 -25.01 4.06
N GLN A 368 4.14 -25.76 3.16
CA GLN A 368 5.31 -25.30 2.45
C GLN A 368 4.93 -24.43 1.24
N ALA A 369 5.91 -23.69 0.72
CA ALA A 369 5.71 -22.80 -0.42
C ALA A 369 5.36 -23.58 -1.69
N LEU A 370 4.24 -23.26 -2.33
CA LEU A 370 3.74 -23.91 -3.54
C LEU A 370 3.53 -22.88 -4.67
N GLU A 371 4.04 -23.16 -5.87
CA GLU A 371 3.72 -22.35 -7.04
C GLU A 371 2.30 -22.66 -7.55
N VAL A 372 1.43 -21.65 -7.53
CA VAL A 372 0.05 -21.76 -7.99
C VAL A 372 -0.07 -21.17 -9.40
N PRO A 373 -0.48 -21.97 -10.40
CA PRO A 373 -0.67 -21.47 -11.76
C PRO A 373 -1.85 -20.49 -11.82
N LEU A 374 -1.67 -19.40 -12.57
CA LEU A 374 -2.69 -18.36 -12.74
C LEU A 374 -3.00 -18.09 -14.21
N PRO A 375 -4.23 -17.62 -14.53
CA PRO A 375 -4.61 -17.28 -15.89
C PRO A 375 -3.78 -16.11 -16.43
N ARG A 376 -3.03 -16.35 -17.51
CA ARG A 376 -2.11 -15.36 -18.13
C ARG A 376 -2.80 -14.12 -18.69
N ASN A 377 -4.11 -14.17 -18.90
CA ASN A 377 -4.92 -13.04 -19.36
C ASN A 377 -5.12 -11.98 -18.27
N HIS A 378 -4.98 -12.36 -17.00
CA HIS A 378 -5.21 -11.48 -15.85
C HIS A 378 -3.95 -11.27 -15.01
N PHE A 379 -2.98 -12.19 -15.09
CA PHE A 379 -1.76 -12.17 -14.28
C PHE A 379 -0.51 -12.36 -15.14
N ALA A 380 0.51 -11.54 -14.89
CA ALA A 380 1.78 -11.62 -15.62
C ALA A 380 2.58 -12.90 -15.29
N ALA A 381 2.45 -13.40 -14.05
CA ALA A 381 3.20 -14.54 -13.54
C ALA A 381 2.32 -15.43 -12.66
N ASN A 382 2.77 -16.66 -12.46
CA ASN A 382 2.28 -17.52 -11.38
C ASN A 382 2.59 -16.86 -10.03
N LYS A 383 1.85 -17.23 -9.00
CA LYS A 383 2.08 -16.74 -7.64
C LYS A 383 2.50 -17.89 -6.74
N VAL A 384 3.38 -17.61 -5.80
CA VAL A 384 3.77 -18.57 -4.76
C VAL A 384 2.81 -18.42 -3.58
N TYR A 385 2.14 -19.50 -3.22
CA TYR A 385 1.36 -19.62 -2.01
C TYR A 385 2.29 -20.03 -0.86
N THR A 386 2.33 -19.24 0.20
CA THR A 386 3.14 -19.48 1.41
C THR A 386 2.28 -19.59 2.67
N GLY A 387 0.96 -19.78 2.49
CA GLY A 387 0.02 -19.85 3.60
C GLY A 387 0.01 -21.23 4.27
N THR A 388 -0.41 -21.26 5.53
CA THR A 388 -0.58 -22.48 6.33
C THR A 388 -2.06 -22.78 6.57
N ALA A 389 -2.91 -22.49 5.58
CA ALA A 389 -4.35 -22.62 5.72
C ALA A 389 -4.76 -24.03 6.17
N GLY A 390 -5.63 -24.09 7.19
CA GLY A 390 -6.16 -25.37 7.67
C GLY A 390 -6.97 -26.06 6.58
N CYS A 391 -6.68 -27.33 6.30
CA CYS A 391 -7.30 -28.07 5.22
C CYS A 391 -8.39 -29.02 5.72
N PHE A 392 -9.61 -28.86 5.22
CA PHE A 392 -10.74 -29.75 5.46
C PHE A 392 -11.20 -30.32 4.13
N ALA A 393 -11.19 -31.64 4.00
CA ALA A 393 -11.58 -32.31 2.76
C ALA A 393 -12.70 -33.30 3.00
N THR A 394 -13.57 -33.44 1.99
CA THR A 394 -14.48 -34.59 1.88
C THR A 394 -14.09 -35.37 0.64
N SER A 395 -14.03 -36.69 0.74
CA SER A 395 -13.73 -37.58 -0.38
C SER A 395 -14.62 -38.82 -0.29
N GLY A 396 -14.77 -39.52 -1.42
CA GLY A 396 -15.40 -40.85 -1.43
C GLY A 396 -14.51 -41.92 -0.80
N ASN A 397 -13.19 -41.84 -1.05
CA ASN A 397 -12.18 -42.78 -0.56
C ASN A 397 -10.98 -42.02 0.03
N LYS A 398 -10.10 -42.71 0.76
CA LYS A 398 -8.81 -42.13 1.11
C LYS A 398 -8.05 -41.71 -0.16
N LEU A 399 -7.28 -40.63 -0.06
CA LEU A 399 -6.43 -40.19 -1.16
C LEU A 399 -5.25 -41.15 -1.30
N ARG A 400 -5.04 -41.64 -2.51
CA ARG A 400 -4.01 -42.62 -2.85
C ARG A 400 -3.28 -42.16 -4.10
N ILE A 401 -1.98 -42.43 -4.20
CA ILE A 401 -1.22 -42.07 -5.40
C ILE A 401 -1.77 -42.85 -6.62
N PRO A 402 -2.07 -42.18 -7.74
CA PRO A 402 -2.46 -42.88 -8.96
C PRO A 402 -1.32 -43.79 -9.43
N HIS A 403 -1.65 -45.03 -9.80
CA HIS A 403 -0.63 -46.01 -10.24
C HIS A 403 0.24 -45.46 -11.39
N CYS A 404 -0.36 -44.73 -12.33
CA CYS A 404 0.37 -44.10 -13.44
C CYS A 404 1.37 -43.04 -12.97
N GLU A 405 1.07 -42.30 -11.91
CA GLU A 405 1.96 -41.31 -11.31
C GLU A 405 3.08 -41.99 -10.52
N ALA A 406 2.77 -43.04 -9.76
CA ALA A 406 3.76 -43.83 -9.04
C ALA A 406 4.79 -44.47 -9.99
N VAL A 407 4.34 -45.06 -11.11
CA VAL A 407 5.22 -45.62 -12.15
C VAL A 407 6.08 -44.52 -12.78
N LYS A 408 5.50 -43.35 -13.07
CA LYS A 408 6.22 -42.23 -13.69
C LYS A 408 7.32 -41.67 -12.77
N LEU A 409 7.06 -41.61 -11.47
CA LEU A 409 8.00 -41.13 -10.47
C LEU A 409 8.96 -42.21 -9.98
N ASN A 410 8.73 -43.47 -10.37
CA ASN A 410 9.49 -44.64 -9.91
C ASN A 410 9.51 -44.75 -8.38
N VAL A 411 8.33 -44.63 -7.77
CA VAL A 411 8.13 -44.68 -6.31
C VAL A 411 7.21 -45.83 -5.92
N LEU A 412 7.34 -46.33 -4.69
CA LEU A 412 6.46 -47.35 -4.14
C LEU A 412 5.14 -46.72 -3.69
N PRO A 413 3.97 -47.17 -4.20
CA PRO A 413 2.67 -46.60 -3.83
C PRO A 413 2.42 -46.62 -2.32
N ALA A 414 2.77 -47.71 -1.64
CA ALA A 414 2.54 -47.87 -0.20
C ALA A 414 3.25 -46.78 0.64
N GLU A 415 4.47 -46.38 0.25
CA GLU A 415 5.21 -45.33 0.95
C GLU A 415 4.58 -43.95 0.75
N GLN A 416 4.14 -43.66 -0.48
CA GLN A 416 3.46 -42.42 -0.82
C GLN A 416 2.10 -42.30 -0.13
N ASP A 417 1.37 -43.40 -0.07
CA ASP A 417 0.09 -43.48 0.61
C ASP A 417 0.25 -43.34 2.13
N ALA A 418 1.30 -43.91 2.72
CA ALA A 418 1.64 -43.71 4.13
C ALA A 418 2.00 -42.25 4.44
N MET A 419 2.73 -41.58 3.53
CA MET A 419 3.00 -40.15 3.65
C MET A 419 1.72 -39.32 3.60
N MET A 420 0.83 -39.60 2.64
CA MET A 420 -0.46 -38.92 2.58
C MET A 420 -1.27 -39.16 3.86
N ASP A 421 -1.31 -40.40 4.35
CA ASP A 421 -2.07 -40.75 5.55
C ASP A 421 -1.55 -40.05 6.81
N ALA A 422 -0.24 -39.82 6.93
CA ALA A 422 0.35 -39.09 8.06
C ALA A 422 -0.04 -37.60 8.10
N ARG A 423 -0.58 -37.03 7.01
CA ARG A 423 -0.94 -35.61 6.90
C ARG A 423 -2.45 -35.35 7.04
N TRP A 424 -3.25 -36.41 7.18
CA TRP A 424 -4.70 -36.31 7.35
C TRP A 424 -5.18 -36.98 8.62
N GLN A 425 -6.16 -36.35 9.27
CA GLN A 425 -7.00 -37.04 10.23
C GLN A 425 -8.27 -37.52 9.51
N TYR A 426 -8.45 -38.84 9.43
CA TYR A 426 -9.58 -39.42 8.72
C TYR A 426 -10.77 -39.68 9.64
N PHE A 427 -11.95 -39.38 9.11
CA PHE A 427 -13.23 -39.75 9.71
C PHE A 427 -14.02 -40.54 8.67
N ARG A 428 -14.40 -41.77 9.01
CA ARG A 428 -15.23 -42.62 8.15
C ARG A 428 -16.70 -42.35 8.44
N PHE A 429 -17.50 -42.37 7.37
CA PHE A 429 -18.93 -42.19 7.42
C PHE A 429 -19.57 -43.30 6.59
N ASP A 430 -19.68 -44.50 7.16
CA ASP A 430 -20.04 -45.71 6.43
C ASP A 430 -21.57 -45.87 6.29
N HIS A 431 -22.38 -45.17 7.09
CA HIS A 431 -23.84 -45.31 7.03
C HIS A 431 -24.48 -44.28 6.10
N ALA A 432 -25.14 -44.75 5.06
CA ALA A 432 -26.03 -43.93 4.24
C ALA A 432 -27.37 -43.71 4.97
N PHE A 433 -27.91 -42.49 4.91
CA PHE A 433 -29.24 -42.16 5.43
C PHE A 433 -30.24 -42.01 4.28
N SER A 434 -31.50 -42.35 4.53
CA SER A 434 -32.57 -42.15 3.55
C SER A 434 -32.89 -40.66 3.39
N ALA A 435 -33.50 -40.27 2.27
CA ALA A 435 -33.91 -38.89 2.04
C ALA A 435 -34.96 -38.38 3.05
N ALA A 436 -35.73 -39.30 3.65
CA ALA A 436 -36.70 -38.98 4.70
C ALA A 436 -36.03 -38.67 6.05
N ASP A 437 -34.80 -39.18 6.25
CA ASP A 437 -33.97 -38.97 7.43
C ASP A 437 -33.08 -37.72 7.26
N ILE A 438 -33.47 -36.70 6.48
CA ILE A 438 -32.64 -35.50 6.24
C ILE A 438 -33.33 -34.22 6.68
N GLU A 439 -33.08 -33.79 7.92
CA GLU A 439 -33.45 -32.44 8.34
C GLU A 439 -32.46 -31.38 7.83
N LYS A 440 -32.99 -30.27 7.30
CA LYS A 440 -32.21 -29.10 6.92
C LYS A 440 -32.19 -28.10 8.08
N ILE A 441 -31.03 -27.93 8.68
CA ILE A 441 -30.78 -26.88 9.67
C ILE A 441 -29.85 -25.81 9.10
N GLU A 442 -30.04 -24.57 9.51
CA GLU A 442 -29.10 -23.50 9.22
C GLU A 442 -27.78 -23.77 9.95
N ALA A 443 -26.68 -23.62 9.23
CA ALA A 443 -25.36 -23.63 9.84
C ALA A 443 -25.26 -22.46 10.83
N CYS A 444 -24.61 -22.69 11.96
CA CYS A 444 -24.52 -21.70 13.02
C CYS A 444 -23.10 -21.65 13.55
N ALA A 445 -22.35 -20.63 13.10
CA ALA A 445 -20.96 -20.43 13.49
C ALA A 445 -20.79 -20.30 15.01
N SER A 446 -21.74 -19.64 15.70
CA SER A 446 -21.72 -19.53 17.17
C SER A 446 -21.89 -20.89 17.86
N CYS A 447 -22.85 -21.70 17.44
CA CYS A 447 -23.03 -23.05 17.99
C CYS A 447 -21.85 -23.96 17.70
N TYR A 448 -21.29 -23.89 16.48
CA TYR A 448 -20.07 -24.62 16.11
C TYR A 448 -18.88 -24.21 17.00
N ALA A 449 -18.64 -22.91 17.15
CA ALA A 449 -17.55 -22.40 17.99
C ALA A 449 -17.70 -22.83 19.45
N ASN A 450 -18.90 -22.74 20.01
CA ASN A 450 -19.20 -23.22 21.37
C ASN A 450 -18.91 -24.73 21.49
N TRP A 451 -19.32 -25.53 20.51
CA TRP A 451 -19.13 -26.97 20.51
C TRP A 451 -17.66 -27.39 20.44
N VAL A 452 -16.89 -26.81 19.51
CA VAL A 452 -15.46 -27.12 19.36
C VAL A 452 -14.64 -26.61 20.55
N SER A 453 -14.98 -25.43 21.10
CA SER A 453 -14.26 -24.83 22.25
C SER A 453 -14.56 -25.47 23.60
N ALA A 454 -15.73 -26.10 23.76
CA ALA A 454 -16.05 -26.89 24.95
C ALA A 454 -15.12 -28.12 25.11
N GLY A 455 -14.37 -28.46 24.05
CA GLY A 455 -13.59 -29.67 23.98
C GLY A 455 -14.49 -30.86 23.67
N LEU A 456 -13.97 -31.80 22.89
CA LEU A 456 -14.60 -33.11 22.79
C LEU A 456 -14.50 -33.76 24.18
N PRO A 457 -15.58 -34.29 24.79
CA PRO A 457 -15.47 -35.08 26.00
C PRO A 457 -14.41 -36.15 25.77
N ALA A 458 -13.41 -36.21 26.65
CA ALA A 458 -12.20 -37.01 26.47
C ALA A 458 -12.55 -38.45 26.06
N VAL A 459 -12.43 -38.75 24.76
CA VAL A 459 -12.46 -40.11 24.26
C VAL A 459 -11.18 -40.74 24.81
N GLN A 460 -11.34 -41.61 25.81
CA GLN A 460 -10.26 -42.50 26.22
C GLN A 460 -9.70 -43.13 24.95
N ARG A 461 -8.40 -42.92 24.69
CA ARG A 461 -7.63 -43.64 23.68
C ARG A 461 -7.61 -45.12 24.08
N GLU A 462 -8.70 -45.81 23.81
CA GLU A 462 -8.81 -47.27 23.76
C GLU A 462 -9.27 -47.64 22.35
N LEU A 463 -8.60 -47.08 21.34
CA LEU A 463 -8.49 -47.77 20.05
C LEU A 463 -7.21 -48.59 20.19
N GLY A 464 -7.39 -49.87 20.51
CA GLY A 464 -6.31 -50.82 20.56
C GLY A 464 -5.56 -50.84 19.24
N ASP A 465 -4.24 -50.91 19.33
CA ASP A 465 -3.33 -51.29 18.26
C ASP A 465 -3.53 -52.77 17.88
N GLU A 466 -4.76 -53.19 17.55
CA GLU A 466 -4.95 -54.45 16.85
C GLU A 466 -4.83 -54.17 15.35
N PRO A 467 -3.73 -54.61 14.70
CA PRO A 467 -3.65 -54.55 13.25
C PRO A 467 -4.82 -55.35 12.66
N PRO A 468 -5.36 -54.94 11.50
CA PRO A 468 -6.36 -55.75 10.81
C PRO A 468 -5.78 -57.14 10.60
N GLU A 469 -6.54 -58.17 10.99
CA GLU A 469 -6.22 -59.56 10.61
C GLU A 469 -6.02 -59.57 9.09
N GLU A 470 -4.82 -59.98 8.66
CA GLU A 470 -4.51 -60.21 7.27
C GLU A 470 -5.39 -61.38 6.81
N ASP A 471 -6.42 -61.09 6.01
CA ASP A 471 -7.13 -62.11 5.24
C ASP A 471 -6.12 -62.73 4.24
N GLU A 472 -5.46 -63.82 4.64
CA GLU A 472 -4.48 -64.58 3.84
C GLU A 472 -5.08 -65.32 2.63
N ASP A 473 -6.31 -65.02 2.18
CA ASP A 473 -7.04 -65.81 1.18
C ASP A 473 -7.32 -65.06 -0.16
N GLU A 474 -6.38 -64.25 -0.67
CA GLU A 474 -6.41 -63.79 -2.08
C GLU A 474 -5.16 -64.17 -2.92
N ASP A 475 -4.32 -65.06 -2.42
CA ASP A 475 -3.36 -65.81 -3.25
C ASP A 475 -4.10 -66.95 -3.98
N LEU A 476 -4.90 -66.63 -5.00
CA LEU A 476 -5.27 -67.55 -6.10
C LEU A 476 -6.23 -66.86 -7.08
N ARG A 477 -5.69 -66.02 -7.96
CA ARG A 477 -6.10 -65.86 -9.37
C ARG A 477 -5.31 -64.73 -9.99
N TRP A 478 -4.26 -65.08 -10.73
CA TRP A 478 -3.99 -64.67 -12.12
C TRP A 478 -2.67 -65.35 -12.50
N GLY A 479 -2.77 -66.50 -13.16
CA GLY A 479 -1.64 -67.23 -13.72
C GLY A 479 -1.52 -67.00 -15.22
N LEU A 480 -0.27 -66.76 -15.63
CA LEU A 480 0.34 -66.67 -16.97
C LEU A 480 0.20 -65.36 -17.74
#